data_AF-A0A6G3UKK6-F1
#
_entry.id   AF-A0A6G3UKK6-F1
#
_cell.length_a   1.000
_cell.length_b   1.000
_cell.length_c   1.000
_cell.angle_alpha   90.00
_cell.angle_beta   90.00
_cell.angle_gamma   90.00
#
_symmetry.space_group_name_H-M   'P 1'
#
loop_
_entity.id
_entity.type
_entity.pdbx_description
1 polymer ?
#
loop_
_entity_poly.entity_id
_entity_poly.type
_entity_poly.pdbx_seq_one_letter_code
_entity_poly.pdbx_strand_id
1 'polypeptide(L)'
;RLYAEDGRLDALRTGDMDVRARLLTAYEDCDEERRRQFRLLSLLPPGPFDAARAAAALDLTGARALAALEGLADDRLVEADRDAWRPADDRLLGADRDA
;
A
#
# COMPACT_ATOMS: atom_id res chain seq x y z
N ARG A 1 22.54 15.44 -33.54
CA ARG A 1 21.19 15.95 -33.25
C ARG A 1 20.23 14.77 -33.32
N LEU A 2 19.95 14.14 -32.18
CA LEU A 2 18.90 13.15 -31.98
C LEU A 2 17.94 13.77 -30.97
N TYR A 3 16.67 13.85 -31.35
CA TYR A 3 15.59 14.49 -30.61
C TYR A 3 14.77 13.41 -29.90
N ALA A 4 14.49 13.68 -28.63
CA ALA A 4 13.33 13.21 -27.85
C ALA A 4 13.18 11.71 -27.60
N GLU A 5 13.76 11.24 -26.48
CA GLU A 5 13.40 9.95 -25.85
C GLU A 5 13.24 10.06 -24.31
N ASP A 6 13.27 11.26 -23.71
CA ASP A 6 13.25 11.42 -22.24
C ASP A 6 11.84 11.45 -21.62
N GLY A 7 10.78 11.57 -22.41
CA GLY A 7 9.43 11.85 -21.89
C GLY A 7 8.70 10.66 -21.25
N ARG A 8 9.04 9.42 -21.63
CA ARG A 8 8.33 8.22 -21.15
C ARG A 8 8.85 7.72 -19.81
N LEU A 9 10.15 7.90 -19.55
CA LEU A 9 10.76 7.60 -18.26
C LEU A 9 10.47 8.68 -17.21
N ASP A 10 10.39 9.96 -17.62
CA ASP A 10 10.00 11.03 -16.69
C ASP A 10 8.53 10.94 -16.26
N ALA A 11 7.61 10.55 -17.15
CA ALA A 11 6.20 10.39 -16.79
C ALA A 11 5.95 9.26 -15.77
N LEU A 12 6.72 8.16 -15.85
CA LEU A 12 6.68 7.08 -14.87
C LEU A 12 7.32 7.51 -13.54
N ARG A 13 8.45 8.25 -13.61
CA ARG A 13 9.16 8.74 -12.43
C ARG A 13 8.38 9.81 -11.66
N THR A 14 7.62 10.68 -12.34
CA THR A 14 6.73 11.64 -11.70
C THR A 14 5.55 10.94 -11.01
N GLY A 15 4.95 9.93 -11.65
CA GLY A 15 3.86 9.15 -11.06
C GLY A 15 4.29 8.41 -9.79
N ASP A 16 5.42 7.69 -9.83
CA ASP A 16 5.93 6.92 -8.70
C ASP A 16 6.36 7.80 -7.53
N MET A 17 7.00 8.94 -7.82
CA MET A 17 7.34 9.92 -6.79
C MET A 17 6.10 10.54 -6.15
N ASP A 18 5.06 10.84 -6.93
CA ASP A 18 3.81 11.37 -6.40
C ASP A 18 3.08 10.34 -5.52
N VAL A 19 3.09 9.06 -5.90
CA VAL A 19 2.51 7.97 -5.11
C VAL A 19 3.25 7.81 -3.79
N ARG A 20 4.59 7.76 -3.82
CA ARG A 20 5.40 7.62 -2.62
C ARG A 20 5.26 8.84 -1.69
N ALA A 21 5.22 10.05 -2.24
CA ALA A 21 4.99 11.26 -1.47
C ALA A 21 3.61 11.25 -0.79
N ARG A 22 2.55 10.85 -1.51
CA ARG A 22 1.20 10.72 -0.95
C ARG A 22 1.11 9.65 0.13
N LEU A 23 1.76 8.51 -0.06
CA LEU A 23 1.83 7.46 0.95
C LEU A 23 2.56 7.94 2.20
N LEU A 24 3.68 8.66 2.03
CA LEU A 24 4.41 9.23 3.16
C LEU A 24 3.56 10.24 3.92
N THR A 25 2.85 11.14 3.23
CA THR A 25 1.92 12.08 3.86
C THR A 25 0.81 11.35 4.63
N ALA A 26 0.14 10.38 3.99
CA ALA A 26 -0.90 9.58 4.64
C ALA A 26 -0.38 8.84 5.89
N TYR A 27 0.84 8.30 5.80
CA TYR A 27 1.51 7.62 6.91
C TYR A 27 1.87 8.58 8.03
N GLU A 28 2.34 9.79 7.71
CA GLU A 28 2.68 10.81 8.69
C GLU A 28 1.47 11.46 9.34
N ASP A 29 0.32 11.51 8.67
CA ASP A 29 -0.92 12.12 9.20
C ASP A 29 -1.71 11.17 10.11
N CYS A 30 -1.58 9.85 9.94
CA CYS A 30 -2.31 8.89 10.75
C CYS A 30 -1.74 8.73 12.18
N ASP A 31 -2.54 8.20 13.09
CA ASP A 31 -2.10 7.95 14.47
C ASP A 31 -1.06 6.81 14.56
N GLU A 32 -0.34 6.74 15.68
CA GLU A 32 0.74 5.74 15.85
C GLU A 32 0.22 4.29 15.83
N GLU A 33 -1.03 4.06 16.23
CA GLU A 33 -1.62 2.71 16.18
C GLU A 33 -1.79 2.26 14.73
N ARG A 34 -2.33 3.12 13.87
CA ARG A 34 -2.50 2.87 12.43
C ARG A 34 -1.15 2.72 11.73
N ARG A 35 -0.15 3.57 12.05
CA ARG A 35 1.22 3.40 11.53
C ARG A 35 1.80 2.04 11.90
N ARG A 36 1.60 1.60 13.14
CA ARG A 36 2.06 0.28 13.60
C ARG A 36 1.37 -0.85 12.83
N GLN A 37 0.06 -0.79 12.67
CA GLN A 37 -0.71 -1.81 11.94
C GLN A 37 -0.24 -1.88 10.47
N PHE A 38 -0.10 -0.75 9.79
CA PHE A 38 0.42 -0.71 8.42
C PHE A 38 1.83 -1.31 8.30
N ARG A 39 2.74 -0.98 9.22
CA ARG A 39 4.10 -1.56 9.25
C ARG A 39 4.05 -3.09 9.38
N LEU A 40 3.19 -3.63 10.25
CA LEU A 40 3.06 -5.07 10.45
C LEU A 40 2.50 -5.78 9.21
N LEU A 41 1.44 -5.22 8.60
CA LEU A 41 0.85 -5.79 7.39
C LEU A 41 1.81 -5.73 6.19
N SER A 42 2.68 -4.72 6.13
CA SER A 42 3.71 -4.60 5.09
C SER A 42 4.83 -5.65 5.20
N LEU A 43 4.88 -6.42 6.29
CA LEU A 43 5.80 -7.57 6.44
C LEU A 43 5.24 -8.88 5.86
N LEU A 44 3.95 -8.90 5.48
CA LEU A 44 3.38 -10.05 4.80
C LEU A 44 4.06 -10.27 3.44
N PRO A 45 4.05 -11.51 2.91
CA PRO A 45 4.52 -11.75 1.56
C PRO A 45 3.84 -10.80 0.57
N PRO A 46 4.57 -10.31 -0.45
CA PRO A 46 4.03 -9.36 -1.43
C PRO A 46 2.79 -9.93 -2.12
N GLY A 47 1.86 -9.04 -2.49
CA GLY A 47 0.56 -9.37 -3.02
C GLY A 47 -0.58 -9.18 -2.01
N PRO A 48 -1.82 -9.40 -2.48
CA PRO A 48 -2.99 -9.23 -1.63
C PRO A 48 -3.08 -10.30 -0.53
N PHE A 49 -3.59 -9.91 0.62
CA PHE A 49 -3.87 -10.78 1.77
C PHE A 49 -5.34 -10.71 2.17
N ASP A 50 -5.85 -11.75 2.82
CA ASP A 50 -7.22 -11.79 3.33
C ASP A 50 -7.29 -11.28 4.79
N ALA A 51 -8.52 -11.12 5.29
CA ALA A 51 -8.76 -10.67 6.65
C ALA A 51 -8.20 -11.65 7.71
N ALA A 52 -8.10 -12.94 7.40
CA ALA A 52 -7.56 -13.94 8.32
C ALA A 52 -6.04 -13.77 8.50
N ARG A 53 -5.31 -13.54 7.41
CA ARG A 53 -3.87 -13.21 7.44
C ARG A 53 -3.62 -11.88 8.14
N ALA A 54 -4.45 -10.87 7.91
CA ALA A 54 -4.35 -9.60 8.63
C ALA A 54 -4.58 -9.78 10.14
N ALA A 55 -5.60 -10.54 10.53
CA ALA A 55 -5.89 -10.84 11.93
C ALA A 55 -4.71 -11.54 12.62
N ALA A 56 -4.12 -12.54 11.95
CA ALA A 56 -2.93 -13.22 12.45
C ALA A 56 -1.71 -12.28 12.58
N ALA A 57 -1.49 -11.41 11.60
CA ALA A 57 -0.35 -10.47 11.60
C ALA A 57 -0.48 -9.38 12.67
N LEU A 58 -1.71 -8.94 12.97
CA LEU A 58 -2.00 -7.89 13.93
C LEU A 58 -2.22 -8.42 15.36
N ASP A 59 -2.28 -9.74 15.53
CA ASP A 59 -2.68 -10.41 16.78
C ASP A 59 -4.07 -9.93 17.26
N LEU A 60 -5.03 -9.96 16.34
CA LEU A 60 -6.41 -9.48 16.55
C LEU A 60 -7.44 -10.56 16.22
N THR A 61 -8.66 -10.38 16.74
CA THR A 61 -9.82 -11.14 16.26
C THR A 61 -10.19 -10.69 14.84
N GLY A 62 -10.85 -11.55 14.05
CA GLY A 62 -11.24 -11.20 12.68
C GLY A 62 -12.05 -9.91 12.56
N ALA A 63 -13.00 -9.68 13.48
CA ALA A 63 -13.79 -8.44 13.51
C ALA A 63 -12.93 -7.19 13.80
N ARG A 64 -11.95 -7.29 14.72
CA ARG A 64 -11.03 -6.19 15.02
C ARG A 64 -10.05 -5.95 13.89
N ALA A 65 -9.61 -7.01 13.21
CA ALA A 65 -8.76 -6.90 12.04
C ALA A 65 -9.47 -6.21 10.88
N LEU A 66 -10.75 -6.54 10.62
CA LEU A 66 -11.56 -5.86 9.63
C LEU A 66 -11.71 -4.36 9.95
N ALA A 67 -12.03 -4.00 11.18
CA ALA A 67 -12.12 -2.60 11.60
C ALA A 67 -10.77 -1.86 11.45
N ALA A 68 -9.64 -2.52 11.75
CA ALA A 68 -8.32 -1.96 11.52
C ALA A 68 -8.04 -1.76 10.02
N LEU A 69 -8.39 -2.73 9.17
CA LEU A 69 -8.25 -2.65 7.72
C LEU A 69 -9.11 -1.53 7.11
N GLU A 70 -10.33 -1.35 7.60
CA GLU A 70 -11.21 -0.25 7.22
C GLU A 70 -10.58 1.10 7.57
N GLY A 71 -10.07 1.26 8.79
CA GLY A 71 -9.38 2.50 9.20
C GLY A 71 -8.13 2.79 8.35
N LEU A 72 -7.33 1.77 8.04
CA LEU A 72 -6.18 1.93 7.14
C LEU A 72 -6.60 2.26 5.69
N ALA A 73 -7.75 1.76 5.24
CA ALA A 73 -8.28 2.08 3.90
C ALA A 73 -8.80 3.52 3.83
N ASP A 74 -9.45 4.00 4.89
CA ASP A 74 -9.87 5.40 5.04
C ASP A 74 -8.67 6.35 4.95
N ASP A 75 -7.55 5.97 5.58
CA ASP A 75 -6.27 6.70 5.54
C ASP A 75 -5.47 6.46 4.25
N ARG A 76 -5.98 5.67 3.30
CA ARG A 76 -5.29 5.33 2.04
C ARG A 76 -3.96 4.60 2.21
N LEU A 77 -3.76 3.92 3.35
CA LEU A 77 -2.57 3.11 3.61
C LEU A 77 -2.69 1.69 3.06
N VAL A 78 -3.92 1.17 2.98
CA VAL A 78 -4.22 -0.09 2.29
C VAL A 78 -5.31 0.16 1.25
N GLU A 79 -5.34 -0.70 0.24
CA GLU A 79 -6.44 -0.76 -0.71
C GLU A 79 -7.24 -2.03 -0.47
N ALA A 80 -8.56 -1.90 -0.45
CA ALA A 80 -9.49 -3.02 -0.37
C ALA A 80 -9.98 -3.42 -1.78
N ASP A 81 -10.01 -4.73 -2.02
CA ASP A 81 -10.71 -5.42 -3.10
C ASP A 81 -11.78 -6.34 -2.46
N ARG A 82 -12.61 -7.00 -3.26
CA ARG A 82 -13.81 -7.75 -2.83
C ARG A 82 -13.60 -8.58 -1.54
N ASP A 83 -12.51 -9.35 -1.48
CA ASP A 83 -12.19 -10.24 -0.36
C ASP A 83 -10.71 -10.15 0.07
N ALA A 84 -10.01 -9.10 -0.34
CA ALA A 84 -8.56 -9.00 -0.14
C ALA A 84 -8.08 -7.55 0.01
N TRP A 85 -6.95 -7.38 0.66
CA TRP A 85 -6.31 -6.10 0.91
C TRP A 85 -4.86 -6.12 0.44
N ARG A 86 -4.36 -4.97 0.02
CA ARG A 86 -2.95 -4.80 -0.34
C ARG A 86 -2.40 -3.50 0.27
N PRO A 87 -1.12 -3.45 0.66
CA PRO A 87 -0.48 -2.19 1.01
C PRO A 87 -0.47 -1.24 -0.20
N ALA A 88 -0.65 0.06 0.02
CA ALA A 88 -0.69 1.05 -1.07
C ALA A 88 0.63 1.14 -1.88
N ASP A 89 1.76 0.67 -1.33
CA ASP A 89 3.07 0.67 -2.01
C ASP A 89 3.25 -0.53 -2.98
N ASP A 90 2.44 -1.59 -2.86
CA ASP A 90 2.67 -2.85 -3.58
C ASP A 90 2.30 -2.77 -5.08
N ARG A 91 1.63 -1.70 -5.51
CA ARG A 91 1.39 -1.43 -6.94
C ARG A 91 2.67 -1.09 -7.72
N LEU A 92 3.71 -0.61 -7.04
CA LEU A 92 5.01 -0.29 -7.65
C LEU A 92 5.85 -1.54 -7.94
N LEU A 93 5.78 -2.55 -7.07
CA LEU A 93 6.57 -3.79 -7.22
C LEU A 93 5.94 -4.79 -8.21
N GLY A 94 4.63 -4.70 -8.44
CA GLY A 94 3.92 -5.53 -9.41
C GLY A 94 4.04 -5.07 -10.86
N ALA A 95 4.16 -3.76 -11.10
CA ALA A 95 4.22 -3.20 -12.46
C ALA A 95 5.52 -3.56 -13.21
N ASP A 96 6.57 -3.92 -12.48
CA ASP A 96 7.89 -4.26 -13.04
C ASP A 96 8.04 -5.77 -13.36
N ARG A 97 7.01 -6.59 -13.09
CA ARG A 97 7.05 -8.05 -13.33
C ARG A 97 6.43 -8.53 -14.65
N ASP A 98 5.80 -7.64 -15.42
CA ASP A 98 5.20 -7.95 -16.73
C ASP A 98 5.89 -7.23 -17.92
N ALA A 99 7.13 -6.75 -17.75
CA ALA A 99 7.92 -6.08 -18.79
C ALA A 99 9.09 -6.94 -19.32
#